data_AF-A0AAD7EDZ8-F1
#
_entry.id   AF-A0AAD7EDZ8-F1
#
_cell.length_a   1.000
_cell.length_b   1.000
_cell.length_c   1.000
_cell.angle_alpha   90.00
_cell.angle_beta   90.00
_cell.angle_gamma   90.00
#
_symmetry.space_group_name_H-M   'P 1'
#
loop_
_entity.id
_entity.type
_entity.pdbx_description
1 polymer ?
#
loop_
_entity_poly.entity_id
_entity_poly.type
_entity_poly.pdbx_seq_one_letter_code
_entity_poly.pdbx_strand_id
1 'polypeptide(L)' 'CDSAPSLIDFIYPGIDSNPPPPPEFFLNRMILAPRNTDVSDISTTVLGRMQGMPCSYFSADKII' A
#
# COMPACT_ATOMS: atom_id res chain seq x y z
N CYS A 1 -7.32 17.78 -5.53
CA CYS A 1 -6.73 16.43 -5.35
C CYS A 1 -5.28 16.54 -5.80
N ASP A 2 -4.41 17.07 -4.95
CA ASP A 2 -3.15 17.63 -5.43
C ASP A 2 -1.93 17.02 -4.73
N SER A 3 -2.11 15.91 -3.99
CA SER A 3 -1.02 15.19 -3.34
C SER A 3 -1.28 13.70 -3.21
N ALA A 4 -0.20 12.89 -3.20
CA ALA A 4 -0.27 11.45 -3.03
C ALA A 4 -1.03 11.00 -1.75
N PRO A 5 -0.87 11.65 -0.57
CA PRO A 5 -1.68 11.33 0.61
C PRO A 5 -3.18 11.46 0.38
N SER A 6 -3.62 12.56 -0.26
CA SER A 6 -5.04 12.78 -0.54
C SER A 6 -5.63 11.76 -1.51
N LEU A 7 -4.83 11.25 -2.46
CA LEU A 7 -5.23 10.17 -3.34
C LEU A 7 -5.35 8.84 -2.59
N ILE A 8 -4.40 8.54 -1.69
CA ILE A 8 -4.43 7.34 -0.86
C ILE A 8 -5.66 7.34 0.03
N ASP A 9 -6.00 8.46 0.67
CA ASP A 9 -7.21 8.58 1.51
C ASP A 9 -8.50 8.37 0.71
N PHE A 10 -8.54 8.88 -0.52
CA PHE A 10 -9.69 8.72 -1.41
C PHE A 10 -9.87 7.27 -1.88
N ILE A 11 -8.77 6.63 -2.30
CA ILE A 11 -8.80 5.27 -2.83
C ILE A 11 -8.92 4.22 -1.72
N TYR A 12 -8.27 4.40 -0.58
CA TYR A 12 -8.25 3.46 0.55
C TYR A 12 -8.81 4.09 1.84
N PRO A 13 -10.11 4.43 1.87
CA PRO A 13 -10.72 5.04 3.05
C PRO A 13 -10.73 4.06 4.23
N GLY A 14 -10.26 4.53 5.39
CA GLY A 14 -10.23 3.72 6.62
C GLY A 14 -9.22 2.57 6.58
N ILE A 15 -8.14 2.69 5.81
CA ILE A 15 -7.06 1.68 5.77
C ILE A 15 -6.43 1.42 7.16
N ASP A 16 -6.52 2.40 8.04
CA ASP A 16 -6.05 2.40 9.42
C ASP A 16 -7.15 2.01 10.44
N SER A 17 -8.30 1.47 9.99
CA SER A 17 -9.39 1.09 10.88
C SER A 17 -9.03 -0.06 11.82
N ASN A 18 -9.71 -0.15 12.96
CA ASN A 18 -9.70 -1.31 13.85
C ASN A 18 -11.14 -1.84 14.02
N PRO A 19 -11.48 -3.05 13.53
CA PRO A 19 -10.60 -4.03 12.88
C PRO A 19 -10.09 -3.56 11.50
N PRO A 20 -8.96 -4.09 11.01
CA PRO A 20 -8.44 -3.74 9.69
C PRO A 20 -9.40 -4.18 8.58
N PRO A 21 -9.39 -3.52 7.41
CA PRO A 21 -10.21 -3.93 6.28
C PRO A 21 -9.91 -5.38 5.85
N PRO A 22 -10.92 -6.11 5.37
CA PRO A 22 -10.71 -7.48 4.90
C PRO A 22 -9.88 -7.47 3.61
N PRO A 23 -9.17 -8.56 3.25
CA PRO A 23 -8.28 -8.59 2.09
C PRO A 23 -8.96 -8.16 0.77
N GLU A 24 -10.25 -8.45 0.61
CA GLU A 24 -11.04 -8.09 -0.57
C GLU A 24 -11.16 -6.57 -0.77
N PHE A 25 -10.92 -5.78 0.28
CA PHE A 25 -10.91 -4.33 0.24
C PHE A 25 -9.96 -3.79 -0.84
N PHE A 26 -8.82 -4.45 -1.06
CA PHE A 26 -7.80 -4.00 -2.01
C PHE A 26 -8.02 -4.51 -3.44
N LEU A 27 -8.82 -5.56 -3.64
CA LEU A 27 -8.91 -6.28 -4.93
C LEU A 27 -9.40 -5.39 -6.09
N ASN A 28 -10.30 -4.43 -5.81
CA ASN A 28 -10.89 -3.55 -6.83
C ASN A 28 -10.38 -2.11 -6.74
N ARG A 29 -9.22 -1.89 -6.11
CA ARG A 29 -8.65 -0.56 -5.83
C ARG A 29 -7.16 -0.54 -6.17
N MET A 30 -6.78 0.18 -7.22
CA MET A 30 -5.40 0.26 -7.68
C MET A 30 -4.99 1.70 -7.97
N ILE A 31 -3.85 2.11 -7.41
CA ILE A 31 -3.19 3.36 -7.76
C ILE A 31 -2.11 3.04 -8.79
N LEU A 32 -2.19 3.67 -9.96
CA LEU A 32 -1.17 3.56 -11.01
C LEU A 32 -0.26 4.78 -10.98
N ALA A 33 1.05 4.55 -11.14
CA ALA A 33 2.05 5.61 -11.23
C ALA A 33 3.00 5.37 -12.41
N PRO A 34 3.55 6.44 -13.02
CA PRO A 34 4.34 6.32 -14.25
C PRO A 34 5.75 5.75 -14.05
N ARG A 35 6.31 5.81 -12.83
CA ARG A 35 7.65 5.30 -12.51
C ARG A 35 7.59 4.33 -11.33
N ASN A 36 8.48 3.34 -11.35
CA ASN A 36 8.60 2.39 -10.24
C ASN A 36 9.01 3.04 -8.91
N THR A 37 9.76 4.15 -8.95
CA THR A 37 10.08 4.93 -7.75
C THR A 37 8.81 5.46 -7.09
N ASP A 38 7.90 6.01 -7.89
CA ASP A 38 6.64 6.57 -7.40
C ASP A 38 5.73 5.45 -6.89
N VAL A 39 5.71 4.29 -7.56
CA VAL A 39 5.02 3.07 -7.08
C VAL A 39 5.57 2.63 -5.72
N SER A 40 6.89 2.61 -5.57
CA SER A 40 7.56 2.22 -4.32
C SER A 40 7.17 3.17 -3.18
N ASP A 41 7.25 4.48 -3.40
CA ASP A 41 6.93 5.49 -2.40
C ASP A 41 5.46 5.42 -1.96
N ILE A 42 4.54 5.24 -2.91
CA ILE A 42 3.11 5.07 -2.63
C ILE A 42 2.88 3.78 -1.84
N SER A 43 3.46 2.66 -2.26
CA SER A 43 3.31 1.36 -1.60
C SER A 43 3.81 1.39 -0.16
N THR A 44 5.00 1.96 0.08
CA THR A 44 5.55 2.15 1.43
C THR A 44 4.65 3.04 2.28
N THR A 45 4.11 4.11 1.72
CA THR A 45 3.19 5.01 2.44
C THR A 45 1.88 4.31 2.83
N VAL A 46 1.31 3.52 1.91
CA VAL A 46 0.10 2.72 2.15
C VAL A 46 0.34 1.69 3.26
N LEU A 47 1.44 0.92 3.16
CA LEU A 47 1.82 -0.06 4.17
C LEU A 47 2.04 0.56 5.55
N GLY A 48 2.66 1.74 5.62
CA GLY A 48 2.90 2.46 6.88
C GLY A 48 1.63 2.94 7.59
N ARG A 49 0.48 2.95 6.91
CA ARG A 49 -0.82 3.31 7.51
C ARG A 49 -1.60 2.10 8.01
N MET A 50 -1.23 0.89 7.58
CA MET A 50 -1.89 -0.33 8.02
C MET A 50 -1.52 -0.63 9.47
N GLN A 51 -2.48 -1.14 10.25
CA GLN A 51 -2.19 -1.62 11.59
C GLN A 51 -1.40 -2.94 11.55
N GLY A 52 -0.44 -3.09 12.45
CA GLY A 52 0.36 -4.31 12.58
C GLY A 52 1.87 -4.05 12.54
N MET A 53 2.64 -5.13 12.37
CA MET A 53 4.11 -5.05 12.22
C MET A 53 4.52 -5.32 10.78
N PRO A 54 5.49 -4.57 10.24
CA PRO A 54 6.02 -4.83 8.89
C PRO A 54 6.71 -6.19 8.84
N CYS A 55 6.43 -6.95 7.78
CA CYS A 55 7.07 -8.22 7.48
C CYS A 55 7.83 -8.12 6.15
N SER A 56 9.08 -8.57 6.13
CA SER A 56 9.88 -8.67 4.91
C SER A 56 10.02 -10.13 4.50
N TYR A 57 9.72 -10.42 3.25
CA TYR A 57 9.83 -11.75 2.66
C TYR A 57 10.92 -11.74 1.59
N PHE A 58 11.86 -12.68 1.67
CA PHE A 58 12.95 -12.80 0.70
C PHE A 58 12.53 -13.69 -0.48
N SER A 59 13.01 -13.35 -1.67
CA SER A 59 12.82 -14.20 -2.86
C SER A 59 13.42 -15.59 -2.62
N ALA A 60 12.71 -16.63 -3.06
CA ALA A 60 13.19 -18.01 -3.02
C ALA A 60 14.38 -18.21 -3.98
N ASP A 61 14.41 -17.46 -5.09
CA ASP A 61 15.49 -17.46 -6.06
C ASP A 61 16.62 -16.53 -5.57
N LYS A 62 17.56 -17.10 -4.82
CA LYS A 62 18.79 -16.43 -4.44
C LYS A 62 19.92 -16.98 -5.31
N ILE A 63 20.45 -16.18 -6.23
CA ILE A 63 21.72 -16.48 -6.88
C ILE A 63 22.80 -16.24 -5.82
N ILE A 64 23.51 -17.32 -5.46
CA ILE A 64 24.67 -17.30 -4.56
C ILE A 64 25.89 -16.89 -5.37
#